data_AF-A0A951EM68-F1
#
_entry.id   AF-A0A951EM68-F1
#
_cell.length_a   1.000
_cell.length_b   1.000
_cell.length_c   1.000
_cell.angle_alpha   90.00
_cell.angle_beta   90.00
_cell.angle_gamma   90.00
#
_symmetry.space_group_name_H-M   'P 1'
#
loop_
_entity.id
_entity.type
_entity.pdbx_description
1 polymer ?
#
loop_
_entity_poly.entity_id
_entity_poly.type
_entity_poly.pdbx_seq_one_letter_code
_entity_poly.pdbx_strand_id
1 'polypeptide(L)'
;MCSDLYEHLDEAESLADKTQGWYREDVDTARKLIPDLVLVIRGLLLEHQVAPSGDCRICTSAWPCPVVTTIHGLIKDPDREFVALVNRAHNGG
;
A
#
# COMPACT_ATOMS: atom_id res chain seq x y z
N MET A 1 6.70 15.51 -10.62
CA MET A 1 6.58 14.06 -10.89
C MET A 1 7.17 13.19 -9.80
N CYS A 2 8.49 13.15 -9.54
CA CYS A 2 8.98 12.45 -8.34
C CYS A 2 8.63 13.20 -7.04
N SER A 3 8.78 14.53 -7.00
CA SER A 3 8.41 15.34 -5.81
C SER A 3 6.96 15.14 -5.37
N ASP A 4 6.03 15.13 -6.32
CA ASP A 4 4.59 15.07 -6.04
C ASP A 4 4.20 13.76 -5.34
N LEU A 5 4.88 12.64 -5.68
CA LEU A 5 4.66 11.36 -5.01
C LEU A 5 5.23 11.35 -3.59
N TYR A 6 6.41 11.94 -3.38
CA TYR A 6 7.01 12.06 -2.04
C TYR A 6 6.16 12.97 -1.14
N GLU A 7 5.63 14.07 -1.67
CA GLU A 7 4.73 14.96 -0.92
C GLU A 7 3.47 14.22 -0.46
N HIS A 8 2.86 13.39 -1.31
CA HIS A 8 1.72 12.57 -0.90
C HIS A 8 2.11 11.51 0.16
N LEU A 9 3.32 10.95 0.10
CA LEU A 9 3.77 10.00 1.12
C LEU A 9 4.05 10.70 2.46
N ASP A 10 4.67 11.88 2.43
CA ASP A 10 4.94 12.70 3.61
C ASP A 10 3.62 13.16 4.28
N GLU A 11 2.60 13.51 3.50
CA GLU A 11 1.26 13.82 4.01
C GLU A 11 0.60 12.61 4.67
N ALA A 12 0.76 11.41 4.08
CA ALA A 12 0.25 10.16 4.63
C ALA A 12 0.90 9.83 5.99
N GLU A 13 2.23 9.94 6.05
CA GLU A 13 3.03 9.69 7.24
C GLU A 13 2.70 10.71 8.35
N SER A 14 2.63 12.00 7.99
CA SER A 14 2.23 13.07 8.91
C SER A 14 0.84 12.86 9.53
N LEU A 15 -0.12 12.31 8.78
CA LEU A 15 -1.44 11.95 9.31
C LEU A 15 -1.40 10.73 10.25
N ALA A 16 -0.57 9.74 9.94
CA ALA A 16 -0.41 8.53 10.75
C ALA A 16 0.29 8.80 12.09
N ASP A 17 1.25 9.72 12.12
CA ASP A 17 2.05 10.07 13.30
C ASP A 17 1.33 10.98 14.31
N LYS A 18 0.10 11.41 14.02
CA LYS A 18 -0.67 12.25 14.94
C LYS A 18 -1.01 11.49 16.22
N THR A 19 -0.39 11.93 17.32
CA THR A 19 -0.64 11.39 18.67
C THR A 19 -1.93 11.92 19.32
N GLN A 20 -2.49 13.00 18.76
CA GLN A 20 -3.82 13.50 19.14
C GLN A 20 -4.90 12.85 18.28
N GLY A 21 -6.12 12.74 18.80
CA GLY A 21 -7.25 12.20 18.03
C GLY A 21 -7.45 12.94 16.72
N TRP A 22 -7.82 12.21 15.67
CA TRP A 22 -8.03 12.76 14.33
C TRP A 22 -9.21 13.73 14.29
N TYR A 23 -8.99 14.91 13.72
CA TYR A 23 -10.04 15.85 13.40
C TYR A 23 -10.78 15.41 12.13
N ARG A 24 -11.94 16.02 11.85
CA ARG A 24 -12.72 15.73 10.65
C ARG A 24 -11.91 15.89 9.36
N GLU A 25 -11.05 16.90 9.30
CA GLU A 25 -10.18 17.19 8.15
C GLU A 25 -9.13 16.08 7.95
N ASP A 26 -8.61 15.49 9.02
CA ASP A 26 -7.70 14.35 8.96
C ASP A 26 -8.38 13.13 8.36
N VAL A 27 -9.61 12.86 8.81
CA VAL A 27 -10.44 11.76 8.28
C VAL A 27 -10.75 11.99 6.80
N ASP A 28 -11.12 13.21 6.41
CA ASP A 28 -11.44 13.54 5.02
C ASP A 28 -10.20 13.45 4.11
N THR A 29 -9.02 13.78 4.64
CA THR A 29 -7.73 13.64 3.92
C THR A 29 -7.34 12.17 3.78
N ALA A 30 -7.36 11.40 4.87
CA ALA A 30 -7.07 9.96 4.85
C ALA A 30 -8.02 9.19 3.92
N ARG A 31 -9.30 9.57 3.86
CA ARG A 31 -10.30 8.98 2.94
C ARG A 31 -10.00 9.21 1.46
N LYS A 32 -9.24 10.24 1.11
CA LYS A 32 -8.78 10.47 -0.28
C LYS A 32 -7.48 9.72 -0.52
N LEU A 33 -6.54 9.88 0.39
CA LEU A 33 -5.17 9.42 0.23
C LEU A 33 -5.03 7.89 0.30
N ILE A 34 -5.74 7.21 1.21
CA ILE A 34 -5.67 5.74 1.33
C ILE A 34 -6.13 5.05 0.04
N PRO A 35 -7.30 5.37 -0.55
CA PRO A 35 -7.69 4.82 -1.85
C PRO A 35 -6.65 5.05 -2.95
N ASP A 36 -6.04 6.23 -3.02
CA ASP A 36 -5.04 6.56 -4.04
C ASP A 36 -3.79 5.69 -3.89
N LEU A 37 -3.28 5.52 -2.66
CA LEU A 37 -2.17 4.60 -2.39
C LEU A 37 -2.51 3.15 -2.73
N VAL A 38 -3.73 2.71 -2.41
CA VAL A 38 -4.22 1.36 -2.78
C VAL A 38 -4.28 1.21 -4.30
N LEU A 39 -4.71 2.24 -5.03
CA LEU A 39 -4.76 2.23 -6.49
C LEU A 39 -3.35 2.12 -7.09
N VAL A 40 -2.37 2.86 -6.56
CA VAL A 40 -0.97 2.78 -7.00
C VAL A 40 -0.42 1.36 -6.79
N ILE A 41 -0.60 0.78 -5.59
CA ILE A 41 -0.14 -0.58 -5.30
C ILE A 41 -0.83 -1.60 -6.22
N ARG A 42 -2.14 -1.48 -6.43
CA ARG A 42 -2.88 -2.35 -7.36
C ARG A 42 -2.39 -2.20 -8.80
N GLY A 43 -2.10 -0.97 -9.24
CA GLY A 43 -1.52 -0.70 -10.55
C GLY A 43 -0.19 -1.44 -10.74
N LEU A 44 0.72 -1.31 -9.77
CA LEU A 44 1.99 -2.03 -9.78
C LEU A 44 1.78 -3.56 -9.82
N LEU A 45 0.87 -4.09 -9.00
CA LEU A 45 0.57 -5.54 -9.02
C LEU A 45 -0.10 -5.99 -10.33
N LEU A 46 -0.83 -5.13 -11.03
CA LEU A 46 -1.43 -5.43 -12.34
C LEU A 46 -0.38 -5.42 -13.45
N GLU A 47 0.62 -4.56 -13.38
CA GLU A 47 1.73 -4.59 -14.34
C GLU A 47 2.63 -5.81 -14.10
N HIS A 48 2.92 -6.10 -12.84
CA HIS A 48 3.68 -7.29 -12.44
C HIS A 48 2.76 -8.51 -12.37
N GLN A 49 2.52 -9.15 -13.51
CA GLN A 49 1.79 -10.44 -13.58
C GLN A 49 2.69 -11.61 -13.90
N VAL A 50 2.28 -12.80 -13.47
CA VAL A 50 2.89 -14.07 -13.89
C VAL A 50 2.55 -14.37 -15.35
N ALA A 51 3.57 -14.70 -16.13
CA ALA A 51 3.45 -15.24 -17.48
C ALA A 51 3.22 -16.75 -17.43
N PRO A 52 2.78 -17.39 -18.52
CA PRO A 52 2.69 -18.85 -18.58
C PRO A 52 4.01 -19.59 -18.29
N SER A 53 5.16 -18.92 -18.46
CA SER A 53 6.48 -19.46 -18.10
C SER A 53 6.73 -19.57 -16.59
N GLY A 54 5.90 -18.93 -15.76
CA GLY A 54 6.13 -18.78 -14.32
C GLY A 54 6.96 -17.54 -13.94
N ASP A 55 7.41 -16.75 -14.93
CA ASP A 55 8.14 -15.50 -14.69
C ASP A 55 7.22 -14.29 -14.65
N CYS A 56 7.66 -13.21 -14.02
CA CYS A 56 7.02 -11.91 -14.13
C CYS A 56 7.18 -11.34 -15.55
N ARG A 57 6.09 -10.87 -16.15
CA ARG A 57 6.06 -10.29 -17.50
C ARG A 57 6.94 -9.05 -17.66
N ILE A 58 7.11 -8.27 -16.59
CA ILE A 58 7.88 -7.00 -16.62
C ILE A 58 9.33 -7.22 -16.18
N CYS A 59 9.55 -7.93 -15.08
CA CYS A 59 10.90 -8.13 -14.53
C CYS A 59 11.65 -9.29 -15.19
N THR A 60 10.99 -10.10 -16.02
CA THR A 60 11.56 -11.29 -16.69
C THR A 60 12.32 -12.21 -15.73
N SER A 61 11.81 -12.36 -14.51
CA SER A 61 12.39 -13.16 -13.42
C SER A 61 11.31 -14.00 -12.77
N ALA A 62 11.71 -15.10 -12.12
CA ALA A 62 10.79 -16.04 -11.48
C ALA A 62 9.80 -15.30 -10.56
N TRP A 63 8.54 -15.70 -10.62
CA TRP A 63 7.49 -15.17 -9.76
C TRP A 63 7.57 -15.76 -8.33
N PRO A 64 7.34 -14.98 -7.25
CA PRO A 64 7.14 -13.54 -7.24
C PRO A 64 8.44 -12.80 -7.56
N CYS A 65 8.35 -11.78 -8.42
CA CYS A 65 9.54 -11.01 -8.79
C CYS A 65 10.04 -10.15 -7.61
N PRO A 66 11.27 -9.62 -7.70
CA PRO A 66 11.83 -8.78 -6.63
C PRO A 66 10.94 -7.59 -6.25
N VAL A 67 10.27 -6.95 -7.21
CA VAL A 67 9.37 -5.81 -6.94
C VAL A 67 8.18 -6.22 -6.06
N VAL A 68 7.50 -7.31 -6.42
CA VAL A 68 6.34 -7.82 -5.66
C VAL A 68 6.78 -8.30 -4.27
N THR A 69 7.96 -8.91 -4.18
CA THR A 69 8.55 -9.32 -2.90
C THR A 69 8.85 -8.11 -2.01
N THR A 70 9.40 -7.04 -2.57
CA THR A 70 9.66 -5.78 -1.85
C THR A 70 8.36 -5.11 -1.39
N ILE A 71 7.37 -4.97 -2.27
CA ILE A 71 6.05 -4.41 -1.90
C ILE A 71 5.43 -5.23 -0.77
N HIS A 72 5.47 -6.57 -0.87
CA HIS A 72 4.95 -7.45 0.17
C HIS A 72 5.68 -7.27 1.50
N GLY A 73 7.01 -7.19 1.49
CA GLY A 73 7.83 -6.95 2.68
C GLY A 73 7.53 -5.60 3.34
N LEU A 74 7.42 -4.53 2.53
CA LEU A 74 7.13 -3.18 3.01
C LEU A 74 5.70 -3.04 3.55
N ILE A 75 4.74 -3.77 3.01
CA ILE A 75 3.36 -3.77 3.53
C ILE A 75 3.23 -4.63 4.80
N LYS A 76 4.05 -5.68 4.96
CA LYS A 76 3.86 -6.68 6.03
C LYS A 76 4.56 -6.41 7.36
N ASP A 77 5.44 -5.42 7.49
CA ASP A 77 6.14 -5.21 8.78
C ASP A 77 6.44 -3.73 9.03
N PRO A 78 5.84 -3.13 10.08
CA PRO A 78 6.52 -3.23 11.39
C PRO A 78 5.74 -3.90 12.54
N ASP A 79 4.39 -3.86 12.57
CA ASP A 79 3.62 -4.24 13.78
C ASP A 79 2.36 -5.10 13.54
N ARG A 80 2.16 -5.62 12.31
CA ARG A 80 0.97 -6.42 11.92
C ARG A 80 -0.40 -5.73 12.06
N GLU A 81 -0.43 -4.42 12.26
CA GLU A 81 -1.67 -3.67 12.50
C GLU A 81 -2.65 -3.70 11.32
N PHE A 82 -2.16 -3.61 10.08
CA PHE A 82 -3.00 -3.64 8.88
C PHE A 82 -3.73 -4.99 8.72
N VAL A 83 -3.03 -6.10 8.96
CA VAL A 83 -3.63 -7.46 8.93
C VAL A 83 -4.65 -7.62 10.06
N ALA A 84 -4.37 -7.07 11.25
CA ALA A 84 -5.30 -7.09 12.37
C ALA A 84 -6.58 -6.28 12.07
N LEU A 85 -6.46 -5.10 11.46
CA LEU A 85 -7.58 -4.25 11.02
C LEU A 85 -8.47 -4.95 9.98
N VAL A 86 -7.86 -5.54 8.94
CA VAL A 86 -8.60 -6.27 7.90
C VAL A 86 -9.32 -7.49 8.49
N ASN A 87 -8.67 -8.24 9.37
CA ASN A 87 -9.30 -9.38 10.04
C ASN A 87 -10.46 -8.95 10.96
N ARG A 88 -10.34 -7.81 11.65
CA ARG A 88 -11.45 -7.26 12.46
C ARG A 88 -12.63 -6.82 11.58
N ALA A 89 -12.37 -6.18 10.44
CA ALA A 89 -13.41 -5.76 9.51
C ALA A 89 -14.16 -6.96 8.88
N HIS A 90 -13.47 -8.08 8.61
CA HIS A 90 -14.10 -9.29 8.09
C HIS A 90 -14.82 -10.13 9.16
N ASN A 91 -14.37 -10.10 10.42
CA ASN A 91 -14.98 -10.88 11.52
C ASN A 91 -16.08 -10.14 12.28
N GLY A 92 -16.34 -8.86 11.96
CA GLY A 92 -17.36 -8.02 12.57
C GLY A 92 -18.61 -7.78 11.72
N GLY A 93 -18.79 -8.55 10.65
CA GLY A 93 -19.98 -8.53 9.78
C GLY A 93 -20.99 -9.62 10.12
#